data_AF-A0A075RD84-F1
#
_entry.id   AF-A0A075RD84-F1
#
_cell.length_a   1.000
_cell.length_b   1.000
_cell.length_c   1.000
_cell.angle_alpha   90.00
_cell.angle_beta   90.00
_cell.angle_gamma   90.00
#
_symmetry.space_group_name_H-M   'P 1'
#
loop_
_entity.id
_entity.type
_entity.pdbx_description
1 polymer ?
#
loop_
_entity_poly.entity_id
_entity_poly.type
_entity_poly.pdbx_seq_one_letter_code
_entity_poly.pdbx_strand_id
1 'polypeptide(L)'
;MTKGYGLLDNEIKLSEEIAEEFSEMIAAAEEDGVSNFLISSGYRDLDEQSKLYEEMGADYALPAGHSEHNLGLALDVGSTQMKMDKTPEGEWIEENSWKYGFILRYPLDKTDVTGIQYEPWHIRYKFLKTRQLKLKYQRMNNMKYLVII
;
A
#
# COMPACT_ATOMS: atom_id res chain seq x y z
N MET A 1 -13.14 -12.22 4.71
CA MET A 1 -12.24 -13.38 4.57
C MET A 1 -11.07 -12.93 3.73
N THR A 2 -9.84 -12.98 4.26
CA THR A 2 -8.63 -12.72 3.49
C THR A 2 -8.48 -13.80 2.42
N LYS A 3 -8.07 -13.44 1.20
CA LYS A 3 -7.82 -14.38 0.10
C LYS A 3 -6.39 -14.19 -0.40
N GLY A 4 -5.61 -15.26 -0.42
CA GLY A 4 -4.25 -15.28 -1.00
C GLY A 4 -3.15 -14.62 -0.16
N TYR A 5 -3.47 -14.04 1.00
CA TYR A 5 -2.48 -13.43 1.90
C TYR A 5 -2.76 -13.73 3.37
N GLY A 6 -1.71 -13.69 4.19
CA GLY A 6 -1.79 -13.82 5.65
C GLY A 6 -1.90 -12.47 6.36
N LEU A 7 -2.21 -12.52 7.66
CA LEU A 7 -2.07 -11.39 8.58
C LEU A 7 -1.00 -11.75 9.62
N LEU A 8 -0.10 -10.81 9.92
CA LEU A 8 0.90 -11.00 10.98
C LEU A 8 0.24 -11.05 12.36
N ASP A 9 -0.82 -10.27 12.54
CA ASP A 9 -1.65 -10.22 13.75
C ASP A 9 -3.13 -10.10 13.34
N ASN A 10 -4.03 -10.71 14.13
CA ASN A 10 -5.48 -10.64 13.92
C ASN A 10 -6.10 -9.30 14.35
N GLU A 11 -5.34 -8.43 15.01
CA GLU A 11 -5.76 -7.07 15.40
C GLU A 11 -5.53 -6.03 14.30
N ILE A 12 -4.92 -6.42 13.16
CA ILE A 12 -4.71 -5.52 12.03
C ILE A 12 -6.06 -5.03 11.49
N LYS A 13 -6.22 -3.70 11.47
CA LYS A 13 -7.43 -3.01 11.01
C LYS A 13 -7.22 -2.49 9.59
N LEU A 14 -8.15 -2.76 8.69
CA LEU A 14 -8.23 -2.17 7.35
C LEU A 14 -9.66 -1.71 7.09
N SER A 15 -9.83 -0.69 6.24
CA SER A 15 -11.16 -0.42 5.69
C SER A 15 -11.60 -1.58 4.79
N GLU A 16 -12.90 -1.83 4.74
CA GLU A 16 -13.46 -2.90 3.91
C GLU A 16 -13.09 -2.72 2.43
N GLU A 17 -13.21 -1.49 1.91
CA GLU A 17 -12.84 -1.14 0.53
C GLU A 17 -11.37 -1.48 0.22
N ILE A 18 -10.45 -1.09 1.10
CA ILE A 18 -9.02 -1.36 0.90
C ILE A 18 -8.74 -2.86 0.97
N ALA A 19 -9.41 -3.58 1.86
CA ALA A 19 -9.24 -5.03 1.96
C ALA A 19 -9.75 -5.74 0.69
N GLU A 20 -10.84 -5.25 0.09
CA GLU A 20 -11.36 -5.77 -1.18
C GLU A 20 -10.39 -5.49 -2.34
N GLU A 21 -9.96 -4.25 -2.54
CA GLU A 21 -9.03 -3.88 -3.61
C GLU A 21 -7.66 -4.58 -3.45
N PHE A 22 -7.18 -4.72 -2.22
CA PHE A 22 -5.97 -5.48 -1.93
C PHE A 22 -6.15 -6.97 -2.24
N SER A 23 -7.31 -7.55 -1.94
CA SER A 23 -7.60 -8.94 -2.29
C SER A 23 -7.64 -9.17 -3.80
N GLU A 24 -8.17 -8.20 -4.58
CA GLU A 24 -8.12 -8.26 -6.05
C GLU A 24 -6.68 -8.17 -6.58
N MET A 25 -5.86 -7.31 -5.96
CA MET A 25 -4.44 -7.20 -6.29
C MET A 25 -3.69 -8.51 -6.04
N ILE A 26 -3.90 -9.14 -4.87
CA ILE A 26 -3.24 -10.40 -4.52
C ILE A 26 -3.70 -11.54 -5.43
N ALA A 27 -4.98 -11.62 -5.78
CA ALA A 27 -5.47 -12.63 -6.72
C ALA A 27 -4.79 -12.53 -8.10
N ALA A 28 -4.53 -11.31 -8.58
CA ALA A 28 -3.80 -11.13 -9.84
C ALA A 28 -2.31 -11.49 -9.71
N ALA A 29 -1.68 -11.19 -8.58
CA ALA A 29 -0.31 -11.65 -8.33
C ALA A 29 -0.22 -13.18 -8.33
N GLU A 30 -1.22 -13.87 -7.77
CA GLU A 30 -1.30 -15.34 -7.80
C GLU A 30 -1.41 -15.89 -9.22
N GLU A 31 -2.17 -15.22 -10.12
CA GLU A 31 -2.26 -15.59 -11.55
C GLU A 31 -0.90 -15.47 -12.26
N ASP A 32 -0.06 -14.52 -11.83
CA ASP A 32 1.32 -14.35 -12.30
C ASP A 32 2.33 -15.28 -11.58
N GLY A 33 1.86 -16.15 -10.68
CA GLY A 33 2.69 -17.09 -9.92
C GLY A 33 3.40 -16.48 -8.71
N VAL A 34 3.04 -15.26 -8.30
CA VAL A 34 3.58 -14.56 -7.13
C VAL A 34 2.61 -14.73 -5.95
N SER A 35 3.11 -15.23 -4.83
CA SER A 35 2.31 -15.55 -3.64
C SER A 35 3.13 -15.32 -2.37
N ASN A 36 2.59 -15.65 -1.20
CA ASN A 36 3.21 -15.49 0.14
C ASN A 36 3.16 -14.08 0.74
N PHE A 37 2.25 -13.24 0.27
CA PHE A 37 1.97 -11.94 0.86
C PHE A 37 1.48 -12.06 2.31
N LEU A 38 1.93 -11.12 3.15
CA LEU A 38 1.57 -10.99 4.55
C LEU A 38 1.31 -9.52 4.85
N ILE A 39 0.17 -9.16 5.42
CA ILE A 39 -0.01 -7.79 5.95
C ILE A 39 0.58 -7.74 7.35
N SER A 40 1.55 -6.85 7.56
CA SER A 40 2.19 -6.63 8.87
C SER A 40 1.63 -5.40 9.60
N SER A 41 1.10 -4.42 8.88
CA SER A 41 0.46 -3.25 9.49
C SER A 41 -0.64 -2.68 8.59
N GLY A 42 -1.67 -2.10 9.22
CA GLY A 42 -2.79 -1.43 8.56
C GLY A 42 -3.08 -0.09 9.23
N TYR A 43 -4.34 0.23 9.48
CA TYR A 43 -4.70 1.42 10.27
C TYR A 43 -4.05 1.36 11.67
N ARG A 44 -3.50 2.50 12.08
CA ARG A 44 -3.01 2.75 13.44
C ARG A 44 -3.65 4.01 13.97
N ASP A 45 -4.26 3.96 15.14
CA ASP A 45 -4.73 5.18 15.82
C ASP A 45 -3.57 6.03 16.36
N LEU A 46 -3.90 7.19 16.92
CA LEU A 46 -2.89 8.13 17.42
C LEU A 46 -2.11 7.57 18.61
N ASP A 47 -2.73 6.72 19.43
CA ASP A 47 -2.09 6.14 20.61
C ASP A 47 -1.14 5.01 20.21
N GLU A 48 -1.58 4.13 19.31
CA GLU A 48 -0.75 3.09 18.68
C GLU A 48 0.48 3.72 17.98
N GLN A 49 0.27 4.81 17.24
CA GLN A 49 1.37 5.53 16.57
C GLN A 49 2.32 6.24 17.56
N SER A 50 1.78 6.83 18.63
CA SER A 50 2.60 7.49 19.65
C SER A 50 3.52 6.49 20.36
N LYS A 51 2.99 5.32 20.73
CA LYS A 51 3.78 4.23 21.32
C LYS A 51 4.90 3.77 20.41
N LEU A 52 4.60 3.53 19.13
CA LEU A 52 5.64 3.14 18.17
C LEU A 52 6.72 4.22 18.05
N TYR A 53 6.32 5.49 18.01
CA TYR A 53 7.28 6.60 17.96
C TYR A 53 8.18 6.67 19.20
N GLU A 54 7.62 6.46 20.39
CA GLU A 54 8.37 6.38 21.64
C GLU A 54 9.36 5.20 21.66
N GLU A 55 8.94 4.05 21.14
CA GLU A 55 9.75 2.81 21.14
C GLU A 55 10.86 2.82 20.08
N MET A 56 10.55 3.30 18.87
CA MET A 56 11.44 3.17 17.71
C MET A 56 12.22 4.46 17.40
N GLY A 57 11.75 5.61 17.90
CA GLY A 57 12.35 6.91 17.65
C GLY A 57 12.08 7.48 16.26
N ALA A 58 12.53 8.72 16.07
CA ALA A 58 12.26 9.54 14.88
C ALA A 58 12.95 9.03 13.59
N ASP A 59 13.97 8.18 13.73
CA ASP A 59 14.66 7.57 12.58
C ASP A 59 13.81 6.52 11.88
N TYR A 60 12.78 6.00 12.57
CA TYR A 60 11.94 4.91 12.08
C TYR A 60 10.46 5.27 12.00
N ALA A 61 9.94 5.96 13.01
CA ALA A 61 8.52 6.27 13.10
C ALA A 61 8.27 7.78 12.99
N LEU A 62 7.13 8.14 12.41
CA LEU A 62 6.62 9.50 12.41
C LEU A 62 5.79 9.78 13.67
N PRO A 63 5.75 11.03 14.17
CA PRO A 63 4.86 11.41 15.26
C PRO A 63 3.39 11.10 14.91
N ALA A 64 2.57 10.88 15.94
CA ALA A 64 1.13 10.69 15.75
C ALA A 64 0.49 11.85 14.99
N GLY A 65 -0.37 11.53 14.03
CA GLY A 65 -1.00 12.48 13.11
C GLY A 65 -0.18 12.78 11.86
N HIS A 66 1.08 12.32 11.78
CA HIS A 66 1.94 12.46 10.60
C HIS A 66 2.14 11.15 9.84
N SER A 67 1.72 10.01 10.39
CA SER A 67 1.78 8.70 9.73
C SER A 67 0.59 8.50 8.80
N GLU A 68 0.83 7.96 7.61
CA GLU A 68 -0.25 7.60 6.68
C GLU A 68 -1.16 6.50 7.20
N HIS A 69 -0.68 5.67 8.14
CA HIS A 69 -1.48 4.66 8.83
C HIS A 69 -2.57 5.29 9.70
N ASN A 70 -2.37 6.53 10.19
CA ASN A 70 -3.41 7.27 10.91
C ASN A 70 -4.60 7.65 10.02
N LEU A 71 -4.42 7.67 8.69
CA LEU A 71 -5.50 7.89 7.74
C LEU A 71 -6.22 6.59 7.34
N GLY A 72 -5.68 5.43 7.74
CA GLY A 72 -6.21 4.12 7.32
C GLY A 72 -6.07 3.86 5.83
N LEU A 73 -5.15 4.55 5.15
CA LEU A 73 -4.93 4.44 3.71
C LEU A 73 -3.61 3.73 3.37
N ALA A 74 -2.76 3.45 4.35
CA ALA A 74 -1.49 2.76 4.18
C ALA A 74 -1.56 1.31 4.69
N LEU A 75 -0.78 0.44 4.05
CA LEU A 75 -0.55 -0.93 4.45
C LEU A 75 0.94 -1.21 4.40
N ASP A 76 1.44 -1.90 5.42
CA ASP A 76 2.74 -2.55 5.35
C ASP A 76 2.54 -4.00 4.92
N VAL A 77 3.12 -4.35 3.78
CA VAL A 77 3.03 -5.66 3.15
C VAL A 77 4.40 -6.31 3.16
N GLY A 78 4.48 -7.50 3.75
CA GLY A 78 5.64 -8.36 3.77
C GLY A 78 5.46 -9.62 2.93
N SER A 79 6.48 -10.46 2.97
CA SER A 79 6.50 -11.81 2.44
C SER A 79 6.86 -12.79 3.55
N THR A 80 6.31 -14.00 3.51
CA THR A 80 6.71 -15.07 4.44
C THR A 80 8.05 -15.72 4.07
N GLN A 81 8.65 -15.34 2.93
CA GLN A 81 9.89 -15.95 2.42
C GLN A 81 11.13 -15.14 2.82
N MET A 82 11.17 -13.84 2.51
CA MET A 82 12.28 -12.95 2.86
C MET A 82 11.87 -11.47 2.78
N LYS A 83 12.82 -10.55 2.88
CA LYS A 83 12.57 -9.11 2.84
C LYS A 83 12.03 -8.68 1.46
N MET A 84 11.10 -7.73 1.46
CA MET A 84 10.41 -7.26 0.26
C MET A 84 11.33 -6.72 -0.83
N ASP A 85 12.49 -6.16 -0.50
CA ASP A 85 13.48 -5.69 -1.48
C ASP A 85 14.26 -6.83 -2.18
N LYS A 86 13.92 -8.08 -1.88
CA LYS A 86 14.56 -9.29 -2.37
C LYS A 86 13.56 -10.37 -2.80
N THR A 87 12.25 -10.11 -2.74
CA THR A 87 11.22 -11.07 -3.09
C THR A 87 10.53 -10.75 -4.42
N PRO A 88 10.00 -11.76 -5.12
CA PRO A 88 9.06 -11.56 -6.22
C PRO A 88 7.85 -10.70 -5.84
N GLU A 89 7.37 -10.78 -4.59
CA GLU A 89 6.24 -10.01 -4.06
C GLU A 89 6.52 -8.50 -4.07
N GLY A 90 7.72 -8.08 -3.69
CA GLY A 90 8.11 -6.67 -3.71
C GLY A 90 8.27 -6.13 -5.13
N GLU A 91 8.95 -6.89 -6.00
CA GLU A 91 9.08 -6.54 -7.42
C GLU A 91 7.69 -6.45 -8.10
N TRP A 92 6.82 -7.42 -7.85
CA TRP A 92 5.47 -7.43 -8.40
C TRP A 92 4.65 -6.22 -7.92
N ILE A 93 4.71 -5.88 -6.63
CA ILE A 93 4.03 -4.69 -6.08
C ILE A 93 4.55 -3.41 -6.74
N GLU A 94 5.86 -3.26 -6.88
CA GLU A 94 6.46 -2.06 -7.50
C GLU A 94 5.95 -1.86 -8.94
N GLU A 95 5.86 -2.95 -9.71
CA GLU A 95 5.45 -2.89 -11.11
C GLU A 95 3.93 -2.83 -11.34
N ASN A 96 3.12 -3.41 -10.44
CA ASN A 96 1.71 -3.72 -10.71
C ASN A 96 0.71 -3.07 -9.76
N SER A 97 1.11 -2.67 -8.54
CA SER A 97 0.16 -2.21 -7.50
C SER A 97 -0.72 -1.04 -7.93
N TRP A 98 -0.21 -0.15 -8.79
CA TRP A 98 -0.93 0.99 -9.36
C TRP A 98 -2.17 0.61 -10.17
N LYS A 99 -2.22 -0.61 -10.72
CA LYS A 99 -3.38 -1.12 -11.45
C LYS A 99 -4.61 -1.30 -10.54
N TYR A 100 -4.36 -1.48 -9.24
CA TYR A 100 -5.35 -1.76 -8.18
C TYR A 100 -5.49 -0.59 -7.20
N GLY A 101 -4.98 0.59 -7.59
CA GLY A 101 -5.16 1.82 -6.81
C GLY A 101 -4.16 2.02 -5.67
N PHE A 102 -3.16 1.16 -5.55
CA PHE A 102 -2.05 1.29 -4.60
C PHE A 102 -0.81 1.90 -5.26
N ILE A 103 0.05 2.53 -4.47
CA ILE A 103 1.37 2.95 -4.93
C ILE A 103 2.41 2.48 -3.92
N LEU A 104 3.60 2.11 -4.38
CA LEU A 104 4.78 2.05 -3.52
C LEU A 104 5.09 3.47 -3.06
N ARG A 105 4.90 3.75 -1.77
CA ARG A 105 4.84 5.15 -1.31
C ARG A 105 6.21 5.81 -1.24
N TYR A 106 7.23 5.02 -0.91
CA TYR A 106 8.61 5.45 -0.72
C TYR A 106 9.55 4.60 -1.59
N PRO A 107 9.56 4.83 -2.92
CA PRO A 107 10.46 4.12 -3.83
C PRO A 107 11.89 4.66 -3.74
N LEU A 108 12.86 3.83 -4.12
CA LEU A 108 14.30 4.09 -3.96
C LEU A 108 14.76 5.39 -4.67
N ASP A 109 14.17 5.72 -5.80
CA ASP A 109 14.55 6.85 -6.65
C ASP A 109 13.81 8.16 -6.31
N LYS A 110 13.10 8.21 -5.17
CA LYS A 110 12.29 9.39 -4.76
C LYS A 110 12.58 9.88 -3.34
N THR A 111 13.63 9.39 -2.67
CA THR A 111 13.99 9.86 -1.32
C THR A 111 14.17 11.38 -1.24
N ASP A 112 14.75 12.02 -2.26
CA ASP A 112 14.92 13.48 -2.31
C ASP A 112 13.59 14.25 -2.36
N VAL A 113 12.50 13.59 -2.78
CA VAL A 113 11.16 14.18 -2.88
C VAL A 113 10.31 13.82 -1.65
N THR A 114 10.38 12.58 -1.18
CA THR A 114 9.57 12.08 -0.08
C THR A 114 10.15 12.45 1.29
N GLY A 115 11.46 12.67 1.38
CA GLY A 115 12.18 12.81 2.64
C GLY A 115 12.28 11.52 3.47
N ILE A 116 11.81 10.40 2.92
CA ILE A 116 11.74 9.09 3.59
C ILE A 116 12.54 8.09 2.74
N GLN A 117 13.32 7.25 3.42
CA GLN A 117 14.15 6.22 2.79
C GLN A 117 13.29 5.17 2.07
N TYR A 118 13.94 4.32 1.28
CA TYR A 118 13.25 3.25 0.57
C TYR A 118 12.53 2.30 1.53
N GLU A 119 11.21 2.14 1.36
CA GLU A 119 10.38 1.23 2.13
C GLU A 119 9.60 0.30 1.18
N PRO A 120 10.18 -0.84 0.77
CA PRO A 120 9.57 -1.77 -0.19
C PRO A 120 8.25 -2.40 0.29
N TRP A 121 7.93 -2.28 1.58
CA TRP A 121 6.73 -2.83 2.21
C TRP A 121 5.57 -1.82 2.27
N HIS A 122 5.85 -0.51 2.26
CA HIS A 122 4.84 0.52 2.54
C HIS A 122 4.11 0.90 1.26
N ILE A 123 2.87 0.43 1.13
CA ILE A 123 1.97 0.81 0.03
C ILE A 123 0.87 1.75 0.52
N ARG A 124 0.50 2.70 -0.33
CA ARG A 124 -0.55 3.69 -0.07
C ARG A 124 -1.69 3.55 -1.06
N TYR A 125 -2.91 3.38 -0.57
CA TYR A 125 -4.12 3.47 -1.38
C TYR A 125 -4.40 4.93 -1.76
N LYS A 126 -4.53 5.20 -3.05
CA LYS A 126 -4.71 6.56 -3.61
C LYS A 126 -6.11 6.79 -4.20
N PHE A 127 -6.85 5.75 -4.54
CA PHE A 127 -8.05 5.88 -5.38
C PHE A 127 -9.36 5.62 -4.65
N LEU A 128 -9.85 6.61 -3.89
CA LEU A 128 -11.28 6.69 -3.55
C LEU A 128 -12.07 7.22 -4.75
N LYS A 129 -12.32 6.37 -5.75
CA LYS A 129 -13.47 6.50 -6.67
C LYS A 129 -13.51 5.33 -7.64
N THR A 130 -14.37 4.37 -7.30
CA THR A 130 -15.23 3.61 -8.21
C THR A 130 -14.61 3.23 -9.56
N ARG A 131 -14.45 1.92 -9.79
CA ARG A 131 -14.32 1.22 -11.10
C ARG A 131 -15.05 1.85 -12.32
N GLN A 132 -15.99 2.78 -12.12
CA GLN A 132 -16.67 3.57 -13.16
C GLN A 132 -15.81 4.61 -13.89
N LEU A 133 -14.72 5.16 -13.32
CA LEU A 133 -13.98 6.22 -14.03
C LEU A 133 -13.11 5.72 -15.18
N LYS A 134 -12.63 4.46 -15.14
CA LYS A 134 -11.85 3.88 -16.26
C LYS A 134 -12.73 3.63 -17.50
N LEU A 135 -14.00 3.28 -17.30
CA LEU A 135 -14.99 3.18 -18.39
C LEU A 135 -15.40 4.55 -18.96
N LYS A 136 -15.35 5.61 -18.14
CA LYS A 136 -15.58 6.99 -18.64
C LYS A 136 -14.35 7.53 -19.37
N TYR A 137 -13.13 7.20 -18.91
CA TYR A 137 -11.88 7.66 -19.52
C TYR A 137 -11.63 7.03 -20.90
N GLN A 138 -11.93 5.74 -21.08
CA GLN A 138 -11.87 5.11 -22.41
C GLN A 138 -12.93 5.64 -23.38
N ARG A 139 -14.04 6.19 -22.87
CA ARG A 139 -15.07 6.87 -23.67
C ARG A 139 -14.74 8.35 -23.92
N MET A 140 -13.91 8.96 -23.08
CA MET A 140 -13.48 10.36 -23.16
C MET A 140 -12.16 10.57 -23.92
N ASN A 141 -11.41 9.52 -24.26
CA ASN A 141 -10.23 9.63 -25.16
C ASN A 141 -10.55 10.06 -26.60
N ASN A 142 -11.81 10.44 -26.89
CA ASN A 142 -12.21 11.24 -28.05
C ASN A 142 -12.28 12.76 -27.78
N MET A 143 -11.90 13.26 -26.60
CA MET A 143 -11.77 14.70 -26.33
C MET A 143 -10.56 15.03 -25.46
N LYS A 144 -9.83 16.01 -25.98
CA LYS A 144 -8.54 16.54 -25.54
C LYS A 144 -8.55 17.13 -24.11
N TYR A 145 -7.45 16.84 -23.38
CA TYR A 145 -6.85 17.49 -22.20
C TYR A 145 -7.57 17.48 -20.84
N LEU A 146 -6.79 17.17 -19.78
CA LEU A 146 -6.72 18.03 -18.59
C LEU A 146 -5.39 17.82 -17.83
N VAL A 147 -4.68 18.92 -17.58
CA VAL A 147 -3.56 19.06 -16.64
C VAL A 147 -4.16 19.30 -15.26
N ILE A 148 -3.64 18.64 -14.22
CA ILE A 148 -4.03 18.90 -12.82
C ILE A 148 -2.79 19.41 -12.09
N ILE A 149 -2.89 20.65 -11.60
CA ILE A 149 -2.13 21.20 -10.47
C ILE A 149 -2.72 20.66 -9.16
#